data_AF-A0A0A2UV83-F1
#
_entry.id   AF-A0A0A2UV83-F1
#
_cell.length_a   1.000
_cell.length_b   1.000
_cell.length_c   1.000
_cell.angle_alpha   90.00
_cell.angle_beta   90.00
_cell.angle_gamma   90.00
#
_symmetry.space_group_name_H-M   'P 1'
#
loop_
_entity.id
_entity.type
_entity.pdbx_description
1 polymer ?
#
loop_
_entity_poly.entity_id
_entity_poly.type
_entity_poly.pdbx_seq_one_letter_code
_entity_poly.pdbx_strand_id
1 'polypeptide(L)'
;MKSKPANAITGMIFVITGIFILLANLEIIPMPSASEAWPAFILLPAVGFHAGFFLSGQKRELAGLLVPGGILLVISLLFFFETATGFAYSAYTWPVYLLAPAFGLFELWYFGKREKGLLIPISILTGIALFSWGEMLMSAVGRLWPVIFIIIGLYLLFGRRKTKGNDKV
;
A
#
# COMPACT_ATOMS: atom_id res chain seq x y z
N MET A 1 8.86 34.04 13.91
CA MET A 1 7.60 33.39 13.48
C MET A 1 7.87 31.92 13.23
N LYS A 2 7.51 31.00 14.13
CA LYS A 2 7.66 29.54 13.92
C LYS A 2 6.38 29.04 13.23
N SER A 3 6.46 28.68 11.96
CA SER A 3 5.34 28.10 11.22
C SER A 3 4.91 26.80 11.89
N LYS A 4 3.64 26.74 12.30
CA LYS A 4 3.03 25.56 12.91
C LYS A 4 3.01 24.41 11.88
N PRO A 5 3.46 23.19 12.22
CA PRO A 5 3.49 22.05 11.31
C PRO A 5 2.09 21.57 10.85
N ALA A 6 1.02 22.08 11.47
CA ALA A 6 -0.36 21.83 11.07
C ALA A 6 -0.65 22.21 9.61
N ASN A 7 -0.04 23.29 9.12
CA ASN A 7 -0.31 23.80 7.77
C ASN A 7 0.29 22.88 6.67
N ALA A 8 1.37 22.17 6.99
CA ALA A 8 2.03 21.27 6.05
C ALA A 8 1.25 19.96 5.87
N ILE A 9 0.69 19.41 6.96
CA ILE A 9 -0.14 18.21 6.92
C ILE A 9 -1.46 18.50 6.19
N THR A 10 -2.13 19.60 6.52
CA THR A 10 -3.33 20.03 5.79
C THR A 10 -3.01 20.30 4.32
N GLY A 11 -1.91 20.97 4.01
CA GLY A 11 -1.45 21.18 2.63
C GLY A 11 -1.21 19.86 1.88
N MET A 12 -0.57 18.88 2.52
CA MET A 12 -0.31 17.57 1.93
C MET A 12 -1.61 16.80 1.63
N ILE A 13 -2.61 16.88 2.52
CA ILE A 13 -3.93 16.29 2.27
C ILE A 13 -4.58 16.93 1.05
N PHE A 14 -4.57 18.26 0.94
CA PHE A 14 -5.13 18.95 -0.23
C PHE A 14 -4.38 18.62 -1.53
N VAL A 15 -3.06 18.45 -1.47
CA VAL A 15 -2.26 18.04 -2.63
C VAL A 15 -2.64 16.63 -3.08
N ILE A 16 -2.74 15.67 -2.16
CA ILE A 16 -3.10 14.28 -2.48
C ILE A 16 -4.53 14.22 -3.05
N THR A 17 -5.49 14.88 -2.41
CA THR A 17 -6.88 14.96 -2.89
C THR A 17 -6.96 15.64 -4.26
N GLY A 18 -6.20 16.72 -4.47
CA GLY A 18 -6.15 17.44 -5.73
C GLY A 18 -5.58 16.60 -6.88
N ILE A 19 -4.50 15.84 -6.62
CA ILE A 19 -3.92 14.92 -7.60
C ILE A 19 -4.92 13.82 -7.98
N PHE A 20 -5.61 13.24 -6.99
CA PHE A 20 -6.61 12.21 -7.24
C PHE A 20 -7.76 12.72 -8.14
N ILE A 21 -8.31 13.91 -7.83
CA ILE A 21 -9.36 14.54 -8.63
C ILE A 21 -8.86 14.87 -10.04
N LEU A 22 -7.63 15.35 -10.17
CA LEU A 22 -7.03 15.66 -11.47
C LEU A 22 -6.92 14.42 -12.35
N LEU A 23 -6.42 13.30 -11.79
CA LEU A 23 -6.28 12.04 -12.52
C LEU A 23 -7.64 11.45 -12.94
N ALA A 24 -8.67 11.61 -12.12
CA ALA A 24 -10.04 11.22 -12.45
C ALA A 24 -10.65 12.08 -13.57
N ASN A 25 -10.43 13.40 -13.53
CA ASN A 25 -10.88 14.30 -14.60
C ASN A 25 -10.14 14.10 -15.93
N LEU A 26 -8.90 13.62 -15.88
CA LEU A 26 -8.12 13.27 -17.08
C LEU A 26 -8.51 11.90 -17.67
N GLU A 27 -9.52 11.23 -17.12
CA GLU A 27 -9.95 9.88 -17.50
C GLU A 27 -8.83 8.82 -17.42
N ILE A 28 -7.73 9.13 -16.73
CA ILE A 28 -6.62 8.19 -16.47
C ILE A 28 -7.10 7.09 -15.51
N ILE A 29 -7.97 7.47 -14.59
CA ILE A 29 -8.71 6.56 -13.72
C ILE A 29 -10.21 6.82 -13.92
N PRO A 30 -11.03 5.76 -14.09
CA PRO A 30 -12.48 5.93 -14.22
C PRO A 30 -13.04 6.59 -12.96
N MET A 31 -13.97 7.53 -13.14
CA MET A 31 -14.70 8.11 -12.02
C MET A 31 -15.49 7.00 -11.32
N PRO A 32 -15.30 6.79 -10.01
CA PRO A 32 -15.97 5.73 -9.30
C PRO A 32 -17.48 5.92 -9.37
N SER A 33 -18.18 4.88 -9.78
CA SER A 33 -19.64 4.84 -9.77
C SER A 33 -20.18 4.94 -8.34
N ALA A 34 -21.48 5.21 -8.16
CA ALA A 34 -22.08 5.27 -6.82
C ALA A 34 -21.91 3.95 -6.03
N SER A 35 -21.86 2.81 -6.73
CA SER A 35 -21.53 1.50 -6.15
C SER A 35 -20.08 1.37 -5.70
N GLU A 36 -19.18 2.21 -6.21
CA GLU A 36 -17.75 2.19 -5.90
C GLU A 36 -17.35 3.19 -4.81
N ALA A 37 -18.21 4.17 -4.53
CA ALA A 37 -17.95 5.25 -3.58
C ALA A 37 -18.20 4.87 -2.11
N TRP A 38 -18.74 3.67 -1.82
CA TRP A 38 -19.06 3.24 -0.45
C TRP A 38 -17.90 3.30 0.57
N PRO A 39 -16.60 3.13 0.20
CA PRO A 39 -15.51 3.25 1.16
C PRO A 39 -15.39 4.66 1.77
N ALA A 40 -16.02 5.67 1.16
CA ALA A 40 -16.13 7.02 1.71
C ALA A 40 -16.88 7.05 3.05
N PHE A 41 -17.87 6.15 3.25
CA PHE A 41 -18.59 6.04 4.53
C PHE A 41 -17.69 5.53 5.66
N ILE A 42 -16.63 4.78 5.34
CA ILE A 42 -15.59 4.36 6.29
C ILE A 42 -14.55 5.47 6.47
N LEU A 43 -14.23 6.20 5.39
CA LEU A 43 -13.28 7.32 5.44
C LEU A 43 -13.78 8.43 6.36
N LEU A 44 -15.08 8.73 6.33
CA LEU A 44 -15.66 9.83 7.09
C LEU A 44 -15.41 9.73 8.61
N PRO A 45 -15.73 8.61 9.30
CA PRO A 45 -15.36 8.44 10.70
C PRO A 45 -13.85 8.37 10.92
N ALA A 46 -13.07 7.83 9.97
CA ALA A 46 -11.60 7.84 10.06
C ALA A 46 -11.05 9.27 10.16
N VAL A 47 -11.50 10.14 9.25
CA VAL A 47 -11.17 11.57 9.24
C VAL A 47 -11.72 12.26 10.48
N GLY A 48 -12.94 11.92 10.93
CA GLY A 48 -13.52 12.46 12.16
C GLY A 48 -12.67 12.19 13.40
N PHE A 49 -12.14 10.97 13.54
CA PHE A 49 -11.24 10.59 14.64
C PHE A 49 -9.90 11.35 14.58
N HIS A 50 -9.30 11.46 13.40
CA HIS A 50 -8.08 12.25 13.24
C HIS A 50 -8.34 13.74 13.51
N ALA A 51 -9.40 14.30 12.94
CA ALA A 51 -9.79 15.70 13.14
C ALA A 51 -10.02 15.98 14.63
N GLY A 52 -10.76 15.12 15.34
CA GLY A 52 -10.97 15.25 16.79
C GLY A 52 -9.66 15.32 17.57
N PHE A 53 -8.68 14.49 17.22
CA PHE A 53 -7.36 14.54 17.85
C PHE A 53 -6.57 15.81 17.49
N PHE A 54 -6.45 16.16 16.20
CA PHE A 54 -5.65 17.32 15.79
C PHE A 54 -6.27 18.64 16.24
N LEU A 55 -7.60 18.79 16.17
CA LEU A 55 -8.34 19.95 16.65
C LEU A 55 -8.28 20.10 18.17
N SER A 56 -8.09 19.00 18.91
CA SER A 56 -7.85 19.07 20.37
C SER A 56 -6.50 19.66 20.76
N GLY A 57 -5.63 19.99 19.78
CA GLY A 57 -4.26 20.43 20.02
C GLY A 57 -3.28 19.28 20.27
N GLN A 58 -3.57 18.09 19.71
CA GLN A 58 -2.74 16.88 19.85
C GLN A 58 -2.52 16.45 21.31
N LYS A 59 -3.57 16.53 22.13
CA LYS A 59 -3.51 16.07 23.52
C LYS A 59 -3.23 14.57 23.58
N ARG A 60 -2.13 14.19 24.24
CA ARG A 60 -1.69 12.79 24.35
C ARG A 60 -2.76 11.85 24.92
N GLU A 61 -3.64 12.36 25.79
CA GLU A 61 -4.76 11.60 26.38
C GLU A 61 -5.78 11.14 25.32
N LEU A 62 -5.93 11.91 24.25
CA LEU A 62 -6.83 11.61 23.13
C LEU A 62 -6.14 10.82 22.01
N ALA A 63 -4.84 10.49 22.15
CA ALA A 63 -4.11 9.72 21.15
C ALA A 63 -4.71 8.32 20.92
N GLY A 64 -5.48 7.79 21.90
CA GLY A 64 -6.22 6.54 21.72
C GLY A 64 -7.23 6.58 20.58
N LEU A 65 -7.72 7.76 20.20
CA LEU A 65 -8.67 7.96 19.10
C LEU A 65 -8.06 7.66 17.73
N LEU A 66 -6.74 7.79 17.58
CA LEU A 66 -6.06 7.48 16.33
C LEU A 66 -5.98 5.97 16.08
N VAL A 67 -6.15 5.11 17.07
CA VAL A 67 -6.17 3.66 16.81
C VAL A 67 -7.33 3.28 15.89
N PRO A 68 -8.62 3.53 16.26
CA PRO A 68 -9.72 3.29 15.35
C PRO A 68 -9.67 4.22 14.13
N GLY A 69 -9.18 5.45 14.27
CA GLY A 69 -9.00 6.38 13.14
C GLY A 69 -8.09 5.83 12.05
N GLY A 70 -6.87 5.40 12.41
CA GLY A 70 -5.86 4.86 11.52
C GLY A 70 -6.27 3.54 10.89
N ILE A 71 -6.92 2.65 11.65
CA ILE A 71 -7.48 1.40 11.10
C ILE A 71 -8.49 1.72 10.00
N LEU A 72 -9.49 2.57 10.30
CA LEU A 72 -10.52 2.93 9.32
C LEU A 72 -9.93 3.66 8.12
N LEU A 73 -8.90 4.48 8.32
CA LEU A 73 -8.21 5.18 7.24
C LEU A 73 -7.56 4.19 6.26
N VAL A 74 -6.73 3.27 6.78
CA VAL A 74 -6.04 2.28 5.94
C VAL A 74 -7.03 1.34 5.25
N ILE A 75 -8.06 0.87 5.97
CA ILE A 75 -9.10 0.00 5.40
C ILE A 75 -9.91 0.72 4.34
N SER A 76 -10.28 1.99 4.54
CA SER A 76 -11.00 2.77 3.54
C SER A 76 -10.18 2.93 2.26
N LEU A 77 -8.89 3.28 2.38
CA LEU A 77 -7.99 3.39 1.23
C LEU A 77 -7.83 2.06 0.50
N LEU A 78 -7.70 0.96 1.23
CA LEU A 78 -7.67 -0.39 0.66
C LEU A 78 -8.95 -0.68 -0.12
N PHE A 79 -10.12 -0.40 0.45
CA PHE A 79 -11.39 -0.67 -0.23
C PHE A 79 -11.64 0.25 -1.42
N PHE A 80 -11.17 1.50 -1.40
CA PHE A 80 -11.16 2.34 -2.60
C PHE A 80 -10.36 1.68 -3.73
N PHE A 81 -9.17 1.16 -3.42
CA PHE A 81 -8.34 0.45 -4.39
C PHE A 81 -9.00 -0.86 -4.90
N GLU A 82 -9.48 -1.70 -3.98
CA GLU A 82 -10.16 -2.96 -4.33
C GLU A 82 -11.37 -2.70 -5.21
N THR A 83 -12.19 -1.73 -4.85
CA THR A 83 -13.42 -1.44 -5.58
C THR A 83 -13.13 -0.82 -6.95
N ALA A 84 -12.14 0.07 -7.05
CA ALA A 84 -11.69 0.63 -8.33
C ALA A 84 -11.07 -0.41 -9.28
N THR A 85 -10.55 -1.52 -8.73
CA THR A 85 -9.96 -2.62 -9.52
C THR A 85 -10.90 -3.82 -9.66
N GLY A 86 -12.16 -3.70 -9.23
CA GLY A 86 -13.12 -4.80 -9.25
C GLY A 86 -12.66 -6.03 -8.46
N PHE A 87 -11.92 -5.82 -7.37
CA PHE A 87 -11.33 -6.84 -6.49
C PHE A 87 -10.32 -7.79 -7.16
N ALA A 88 -9.80 -7.41 -8.34
CA ALA A 88 -8.86 -8.23 -9.11
C ALA A 88 -7.56 -8.55 -8.34
N TYR A 89 -7.15 -7.69 -7.42
CA TYR A 89 -5.90 -7.82 -6.65
C TYR A 89 -6.10 -8.22 -5.19
N SER A 90 -7.32 -8.56 -4.78
CA SER A 90 -7.66 -8.99 -3.41
C SER A 90 -6.73 -10.06 -2.84
N ALA A 91 -6.25 -10.98 -3.70
CA ALA A 91 -5.30 -12.02 -3.33
C ALA A 91 -3.91 -11.49 -2.92
N TYR A 92 -3.53 -10.29 -3.35
CA TYR A 92 -2.23 -9.65 -3.08
C TYR A 92 -2.31 -8.54 -2.02
N THR A 93 -3.49 -7.97 -1.81
CA THR A 93 -3.69 -6.84 -0.89
C THR A 93 -4.07 -7.28 0.51
N TRP A 94 -4.38 -8.56 0.74
CA TRP A 94 -4.75 -9.04 2.06
C TRP A 94 -3.76 -8.68 3.20
N PRO A 95 -2.43 -8.59 3.01
CA PRO A 95 -1.52 -8.19 4.07
C PRO A 95 -1.77 -6.76 4.58
N VAL A 96 -2.43 -5.91 3.78
CA VAL A 96 -2.84 -4.55 4.17
C VAL A 96 -3.85 -4.58 5.32
N TYR A 97 -4.68 -5.63 5.43
CA TYR A 97 -5.57 -5.79 6.59
C TYR A 97 -4.80 -5.96 7.91
N LEU A 98 -3.58 -6.52 7.87
CA LEU A 98 -2.69 -6.58 9.03
C LEU A 98 -1.99 -5.23 9.29
N LEU A 99 -1.69 -4.49 8.23
CA LEU A 99 -1.10 -3.16 8.35
C LEU A 99 -2.07 -2.13 8.91
N ALA A 100 -3.38 -2.28 8.72
CA ALA A 100 -4.37 -1.37 9.28
C ALA A 100 -4.28 -1.22 10.82
N PRO A 101 -4.36 -2.30 11.63
CA PRO A 101 -4.12 -2.21 13.08
C PRO A 101 -2.68 -1.83 13.42
N ALA A 102 -1.69 -2.25 12.64
CA ALA A 102 -0.30 -1.83 12.85
C ALA A 102 -0.15 -0.31 12.75
N PHE A 103 -0.79 0.30 11.75
CA PHE A 103 -0.79 1.74 11.52
C PHE A 103 -1.51 2.50 12.64
N GLY A 104 -2.73 2.09 13.01
CA GLY A 104 -3.45 2.73 14.12
C GLY A 104 -2.69 2.65 15.46
N LEU A 105 -2.07 1.51 15.75
CA LEU A 105 -1.19 1.36 16.92
C LEU A 105 0.07 2.22 16.81
N PHE A 106 0.67 2.32 15.62
CA PHE A 106 1.81 3.18 15.37
C PHE A 106 1.48 4.66 15.61
N GLU A 107 0.31 5.12 15.17
CA GLU A 107 -0.15 6.48 15.45
C GLU A 107 -0.31 6.75 16.95
N LEU A 108 -0.90 5.80 17.70
CA LEU A 108 -0.98 5.87 19.15
C LEU A 108 0.42 5.90 19.80
N TRP A 109 1.36 5.10 19.32
CA TRP A 109 2.74 5.13 19.82
C TRP A 109 3.39 6.49 19.57
N TYR A 110 3.28 7.00 18.34
CA TYR A 110 3.97 8.22 17.91
C TYR A 110 3.42 9.48 18.59
N PHE A 111 2.10 9.61 18.65
CA PHE A 111 1.39 10.79 19.18
C PHE A 111 1.01 10.68 20.66
N GLY A 112 0.99 9.47 21.22
CA GLY A 112 0.69 9.21 22.63
C GLY A 112 1.93 9.28 23.52
N LYS A 113 2.05 8.29 24.42
CA LYS A 113 3.11 8.22 25.45
C LYS A 113 4.39 7.51 24.98
N ARG A 114 4.46 7.04 23.72
CA ARG A 114 5.59 6.27 23.17
C ARG A 114 5.96 5.04 24.00
N GLU A 115 4.94 4.32 24.47
CA GLU A 115 5.16 3.11 25.26
C GLU A 115 5.84 2.02 24.43
N LYS A 116 7.01 1.55 24.88
CA LYS A 116 7.80 0.53 24.16
C LYS A 116 7.03 -0.77 23.95
N GLY A 117 6.10 -1.10 24.86
CA GLY A 117 5.26 -2.30 24.76
C GLY A 117 4.41 -2.32 23.49
N LEU A 118 4.01 -1.16 22.96
CA LEU A 118 3.19 -1.05 21.75
C LEU A 118 3.99 -1.37 20.47
N LEU A 119 5.32 -1.23 20.50
CA LEU A 119 6.18 -1.54 19.35
C LEU A 119 6.21 -3.04 19.06
N ILE A 120 5.98 -3.90 20.06
CA ILE A 120 5.94 -5.35 19.88
C ILE A 120 4.82 -5.75 18.90
N PRO A 121 3.52 -5.44 19.17
CA PRO A 121 2.45 -5.79 18.24
C PRO A 121 2.59 -5.07 16.89
N ILE A 122 3.04 -3.80 16.86
CA ILE A 122 3.28 -3.09 15.60
C ILE A 122 4.31 -3.84 14.73
N SER A 123 5.43 -4.26 15.34
CA SER A 123 6.51 -4.95 14.64
C SER A 123 6.08 -6.33 14.17
N ILE A 124 5.33 -7.08 14.99
CA ILE A 124 4.81 -8.40 14.61
C ILE A 124 3.85 -8.28 13.43
N LEU A 125 2.85 -7.40 13.50
CA LEU A 125 1.85 -7.22 12.45
C LEU A 125 2.51 -6.77 11.14
N THR A 126 3.41 -5.78 11.22
CA THR A 126 4.16 -5.29 10.06
C THR A 126 5.08 -6.37 9.50
N GLY A 127 5.78 -7.11 10.36
CA GLY A 127 6.67 -8.20 9.97
C GLY A 127 5.94 -9.31 9.23
N ILE A 128 4.77 -9.75 9.72
CA ILE A 128 3.94 -10.77 9.06
C ILE A 128 3.44 -10.27 7.71
N ALA A 129 2.99 -9.01 7.64
CA ALA A 129 2.53 -8.42 6.38
C ALA A 129 3.64 -8.37 5.32
N LEU A 130 4.82 -7.90 5.71
CA LEU A 130 6.00 -7.84 4.84
C LEU A 130 6.49 -9.23 4.42
N PHE A 131 6.51 -10.19 5.36
CA PHE A 131 6.88 -11.57 5.07
C PHE A 131 5.93 -12.17 4.04
N SER A 132 4.63 -11.93 4.19
CA SER A 132 3.60 -12.41 3.28
C SER A 132 3.77 -11.84 1.87
N TRP A 133 4.05 -10.54 1.72
CA TRP A 133 4.41 -9.97 0.42
C TRP A 133 5.71 -10.51 -0.15
N GLY A 134 6.71 -10.78 0.70
CA GLY A 134 7.96 -11.43 0.30
C GLY A 134 7.73 -12.80 -0.33
N GLU A 135 6.91 -13.65 0.30
CA GLU A 135 6.50 -14.96 -0.24
C GLU A 135 5.78 -14.83 -1.59
N MET A 136 4.86 -13.86 -1.72
CA MET A 136 4.17 -13.63 -2.98
C MET A 136 5.11 -13.19 -4.11
N LEU A 137 6.07 -12.32 -3.80
CA LEU A 137 7.10 -11.89 -4.76
C LEU A 137 7.98 -13.07 -5.19
N MET A 138 8.45 -13.88 -4.24
CA MET A 138 9.25 -15.07 -4.52
C MET A 138 8.49 -16.08 -5.37
N SER A 139 7.19 -16.29 -5.10
CA SER A 139 6.32 -17.14 -5.92
C SER A 139 6.12 -16.59 -7.34
N ALA A 140 5.99 -15.27 -7.50
CA ALA A 140 5.92 -14.64 -8.81
C ALA A 140 7.22 -14.84 -9.62
N VAL A 141 8.38 -14.64 -9.00
CA VAL A 141 9.70 -14.86 -9.63
C VAL A 141 9.92 -16.35 -9.93
N GLY A 142 9.55 -17.24 -9.01
CA GLY A 142 9.67 -18.70 -9.19
C GLY A 142 8.88 -19.22 -10.38
N ARG A 143 7.73 -18.60 -10.72
CA ARG A 143 6.95 -18.93 -11.93
C ARG A 143 7.65 -18.59 -13.24
N LEU A 144 8.72 -17.80 -13.22
CA LEU A 144 9.52 -17.47 -14.39
C LEU A 144 10.58 -18.53 -14.72
N TRP A 145 10.63 -19.66 -14.00
CA TRP A 145 11.53 -20.78 -14.30
C TRP A 145 11.52 -21.26 -15.77
N PRO A 146 10.41 -21.22 -16.55
CA PRO A 146 10.42 -21.64 -17.95
C PRO A 146 11.24 -20.71 -18.85
N VAL A 147 11.48 -19.46 -18.44
CA VAL A 147 12.35 -18.52 -19.18
C VAL A 147 13.76 -19.07 -19.31
N ILE A 148 14.25 -19.83 -18.31
CA ILE A 148 15.55 -20.50 -18.35
C ILE A 148 15.59 -21.52 -19.50
N PHE A 149 14.52 -22.30 -19.68
CA PHE A 149 14.42 -23.27 -20.78
C PHE A 149 14.36 -22.58 -22.14
N ILE A 150 13.67 -21.44 -22.25
CA ILE A 150 13.64 -20.64 -23.48
C ILE A 150 15.05 -20.12 -23.82
N ILE A 151 15.78 -19.60 -22.84
CA ILE A 151 17.16 -19.13 -23.04
C ILE A 151 18.09 -20.29 -23.47
N ILE A 152 17.99 -21.46 -22.82
CA ILE A 152 18.76 -22.65 -23.21
C ILE A 152 18.41 -23.09 -24.64
N GLY A 153 17.12 -23.13 -24.99
CA GLY A 153 16.65 -23.48 -26.33
C GLY A 153 17.16 -22.52 -27.41
N LEU A 154 17.09 -21.21 -27.16
CA LEU A 154 17.65 -20.18 -28.05
C LEU A 154 19.17 -20.34 -28.20
N TYR A 155 19.89 -20.55 -27.11
CA TYR A 155 21.33 -20.78 -27.14
C TYR A 155 21.70 -22.01 -27.99
N LEU A 156 20.94 -23.10 -27.90
CA LEU A 156 21.19 -24.30 -28.71
C LEU A 156 20.89 -24.10 -30.20
N LEU A 157 19.83 -23.35 -30.53
CA LEU A 157 19.43 -23.07 -31.92
C LEU A 157 20.44 -22.16 -32.64
N PHE A 158 20.93 -21.13 -31.96
CA PHE A 158 21.87 -20.16 -32.55
C PHE A 158 23.35 -20.49 -32.28
N GLY A 159 23.64 -21.39 -31.33
CA GLY A 159 24.99 -21.77 -30.94
C GLY A 159 25.68 -22.82 -31.82
N ARG A 160 25.01 -23.38 -32.84
CA ARG A 160 25.62 -24.35 -33.77
C ARG A 160 25.41 -23.99 -35.25
N ARG A 161 26.30 -23.14 -35.76
CA ARG A 161 26.68 -23.14 -37.18
C ARG A 161 28.16 -22.80 -37.35
N LYS A 162 29.00 -23.83 -37.31
CA LYS A 162 30.33 -23.86 -37.95
C LYS A 162 30.83 -25.29 -38.07
N THR A 163 30.16 -26.12 -38.86
CA THR A 163 30.85 -27.28 -39.45
C THR A 163 31.43 -26.79 -40.77
N LYS A 164 32.75 -26.55 -40.72
CA LYS A 164 33.61 -26.18 -41.84
C LYS A 164 33.29 -27.02 -43.08
N GLY A 165 33.19 -26.34 -44.23
CA GLY A 165 33.31 -26.98 -45.53
C GLY A 165 34.61 -27.79 -45.57
N ASN A 166 34.49 -29.06 -45.91
CA ASN A 166 35.62 -29.88 -46.26
C ASN A 166 35.79 -29.83 -47.78
N ASP A 167 36.25 -28.68 -48.27
CA ASP A 167 37.02 -28.65 -49.51
C ASP A 167 38.43 -29.10 -49.12
N LYS A 168 38.82 -30.33 -49.44
CA LYS A 168 40.17 -30.69 -49.92
C LYS A 168 40.15 -32.07 -50.61
N VAL A 169 40.31 -31.97 -51.94
CA VAL A 169 41.08 -32.82 -52.87
C VAL A 169 40.70 -34.30 -52.97
#